data_AF-A0A843EMY6-F1
#
_entry.id   AF-A0A843EMY6-F1
#
_cell.length_a   1.000
_cell.length_b   1.000
_cell.length_c   1.000
_cell.angle_alpha   90.00
_cell.angle_beta   90.00
_cell.angle_gamma   90.00
#
_symmetry.space_group_name_H-M   'P 1'
#
loop_
_entity.id
_entity.type
_entity.pdbx_description
1 polymer ?
#
loop_
_entity_poly.entity_id
_entity_poly.type
_entity_poly.pdbx_seq_one_letter_code
_entity_poly.pdbx_strand_id
1 'polypeptide(L)' 'MVEITADSKYMDLLNKYPLLKRDLAQKNWKFEFLVTPMGKISLWDANLEEVSKKAELSVAETVSLFNELISSY' A
#
# COMPACT_ATOMS: atom_id res chain seq x y z
N MET A 1 -2.76 -15.03 9.69
CA MET A 1 -2.86 -13.79 8.89
C MET A 1 -1.65 -12.93 9.21
N VAL A 2 -1.10 -12.20 8.25
CA VAL A 2 -0.12 -11.15 8.57
C VAL A 2 -0.90 -9.98 9.13
N GLU A 3 -0.59 -9.56 10.35
CA GLU A 3 -1.17 -8.36 10.92
C GLU A 3 -0.51 -7.15 10.26
N ILE A 4 -1.26 -6.43 9.43
CA ILE A 4 -0.77 -5.23 8.75
C ILE A 4 -1.01 -4.04 9.66
N THR A 5 0.07 -3.31 9.93
CA THR A 5 0.13 -2.15 10.82
C THR A 5 0.74 -0.95 10.09
N ALA A 6 0.69 0.23 10.71
CA ALA A 6 1.29 1.45 10.16
C ALA A 6 2.79 1.30 9.83
N ASP A 7 3.51 0.53 10.65
CA ASP A 7 4.95 0.29 10.51
C ASP A 7 5.30 -0.82 9.52
N SER A 8 4.29 -1.49 8.96
CA SER A 8 4.52 -2.54 7.97
C SER A 8 5.22 -1.96 6.75
N LYS A 9 6.36 -2.57 6.38
CA LYS A 9 7.13 -2.19 5.21
C LYS A 9 6.32 -2.42 3.94
N TYR A 10 6.15 -1.37 3.16
CA TYR A 10 5.39 -1.41 1.91
C TYR A 10 5.95 -2.45 0.93
N MET A 11 7.28 -2.50 0.78
CA MET A 11 7.92 -3.44 -0.13
C MET A 11 7.77 -4.90 0.30
N ASP A 12 7.73 -5.18 1.59
CA ASP A 12 7.50 -6.55 2.07
C ASP A 12 6.10 -7.04 1.68
N LEU A 13 5.11 -6.13 1.74
CA LEU A 13 3.75 -6.41 1.28
C LEU A 13 3.69 -6.63 -0.23
N LEU A 14 4.39 -5.83 -1.03
CA LEU A 14 4.44 -6.03 -2.48
C LEU A 14 5.15 -7.33 -2.90
N ASN A 15 6.25 -7.67 -2.22
CA ASN A 15 7.00 -8.89 -2.49
C ASN A 15 6.16 -10.12 -2.17
N LYS A 16 5.36 -10.05 -1.11
CA LYS A 16 4.44 -11.12 -0.71
C LYS A 16 3.20 -11.19 -1.60
N TYR A 17 2.70 -10.05 -2.05
CA TYR A 17 1.47 -9.92 -2.84
C TYR A 17 1.75 -9.10 -4.12
N PRO A 18 2.26 -9.72 -5.20
CA PRO A 18 2.71 -9.01 -6.39
C PRO A 18 1.63 -8.18 -7.12
N LEU A 19 0.36 -8.57 -6.97
CA LEU A 19 -0.78 -7.88 -7.58
C LEU A 19 -1.28 -6.68 -6.74
N LEU A 20 -0.84 -6.57 -5.48
CA LEU A 20 -1.36 -5.62 -4.50
C LEU A 20 -1.35 -4.17 -4.99
N LYS A 21 -0.23 -3.72 -5.57
CA LYS A 21 -0.12 -2.35 -6.09
C LYS A 21 -1.16 -2.04 -7.16
N ARG A 22 -1.43 -3.00 -8.05
CA ARG A 22 -2.33 -2.81 -9.20
C ARG A 22 -3.76 -2.80 -8.69
N ASP A 23 -4.10 -3.75 -7.84
CA ASP A 23 -5.45 -3.91 -7.34
C ASP A 23 -5.81 -2.76 -6.36
N LEU A 24 -4.84 -2.23 -5.59
CA LEU A 24 -5.01 -0.99 -4.81
C LEU A 24 -5.31 0.22 -5.70
N ALA A 25 -4.53 0.42 -6.77
CA ALA A 25 -4.74 1.52 -7.71
C ALA A 25 -6.10 1.41 -8.43
N GLN A 26 -6.56 0.18 -8.73
CA GLN A 26 -7.89 -0.05 -9.29
C GLN A 26 -9.01 0.19 -8.29
N LYS A 27 -8.80 -0.13 -7.01
CA LYS A 27 -9.79 0.03 -5.94
C LYS A 27 -9.93 1.49 -5.49
N ASN A 28 -8.83 2.23 -5.46
CA ASN A 28 -8.82 3.63 -5.04
C ASN A 28 -7.78 4.42 -5.86
N TRP A 29 -8.26 5.41 -6.62
CA TRP A 29 -7.45 6.27 -7.48
C TRP A 29 -6.31 6.98 -6.72
N LYS A 30 -6.49 7.22 -5.41
CA LYS A 30 -5.45 7.78 -4.55
C LYS A 30 -4.19 6.93 -4.48
N PHE A 31 -4.24 5.66 -4.86
CA PHE A 31 -3.09 4.75 -4.93
C PHE A 31 -2.51 4.60 -6.35
N GLU A 32 -2.98 5.33 -7.36
CA GLU A 32 -2.41 5.27 -8.72
C GLU A 32 -0.92 5.61 -8.74
N PHE A 33 -0.44 6.46 -7.82
CA PHE A 33 0.98 6.76 -7.70
C PHE A 33 1.84 5.51 -7.44
N LEU A 34 1.31 4.46 -6.79
CA LEU A 34 2.01 3.21 -6.49
C LEU A 34 2.44 2.45 -7.75
N VAL A 35 1.72 2.61 -8.87
CA VAL A 35 2.05 1.94 -10.14
C VAL A 35 2.97 2.79 -11.03
N THR A 36 3.23 4.04 -10.67
CA THR A 36 4.14 4.91 -11.42
C THR A 36 5.62 4.57 -11.12
N PRO A 37 6.53 4.79 -12.09
CA PRO A 37 7.96 4.62 -11.85
C PRO A 37 8.49 5.47 -10.67
N MET A 38 7.98 6.70 -10.53
CA MET A 38 8.38 7.60 -9.43
C MET A 38 7.85 7.14 -8.07
N GLY A 39 6.63 6.62 -7.99
CA GLY A 39 6.09 6.05 -6.76
C GLY A 39 6.91 4.85 -6.28
N LYS A 40 7.33 3.99 -7.21
CA LYS A 40 8.19 2.84 -6.89
C LYS A 40 9.52 3.23 -6.26
N ILE A 41 10.16 4.29 -6.76
CA ILE A 41 11.46 4.76 -6.23
C ILE A 41 11.26 5.46 -4.89
N SER A 42 10.27 6.34 -4.80
CA SER A 42 10.04 7.16 -3.60
C SER A 42 9.51 6.37 -2.39
N LEU A 43 8.96 5.18 -2.60
CA LEU A 43 8.41 4.33 -1.55
C LEU A 43 9.23 3.06 -1.28
N TRP A 44 10.45 2.97 -1.82
CA TRP A 44 11.26 1.75 -1.72
C TRP A 44 11.50 1.32 -0.27
N ASP A 45 11.74 2.28 0.63
CA ASP A 45 11.96 2.03 2.05
C ASP A 45 10.76 2.42 2.94
N ALA A 46 9.62 2.75 2.32
CA ALA A 46 8.49 3.32 3.02
C ALA A 46 7.69 2.30 3.84
N ASN A 47 7.04 2.80 4.91
CA ASN A 47 6.01 2.10 5.66
C ASN A 47 4.60 2.56 5.23
N LEU A 48 3.55 1.97 5.80
CA LEU A 48 2.17 2.35 5.46
C LEU A 48 1.77 3.74 5.94
N GLU A 49 2.42 4.29 6.96
CA GLU A 49 2.24 5.69 7.37
C GLU A 49 2.71 6.66 6.29
N GLU A 50 3.88 6.42 5.69
CA GLU A 50 4.41 7.23 4.61
C GLU A 50 3.59 7.09 3.32
N VAL A 51 3.13 5.86 3.03
CA VAL A 51 2.20 5.60 1.93
C VAL A 51 0.89 6.37 2.14
N SER A 52 0.34 6.41 3.36
CA SER A 52 -0.90 7.13 3.65
C SER A 52 -0.74 8.64 3.43
N LYS A 53 0.42 9.21 3.84
CA LYS A 53 0.77 10.62 3.58
C LYS A 53 0.79 10.92 2.09
N LYS A 54 1.35 10.03 1.26
CA LYS A 54 1.37 10.19 -0.19
C LYS A 54 0.01 9.99 -0.86
N ALA A 55 -0.81 9.09 -0.32
CA ALA A 55 -2.17 8.88 -0.78
C ALA A 55 -3.16 9.96 -0.29
N GLU A 56 -2.72 10.88 0.57
CA GLU A 56 -3.58 11.85 1.26
C GLU A 56 -4.76 11.15 1.97
N LEU A 57 -4.45 10.08 2.68
CA LEU A 57 -5.38 9.28 3.48
C LEU A 57 -4.89 9.20 4.93
N SER A 58 -5.81 8.90 5.85
CA SER A 58 -5.39 8.52 7.19
C SER A 58 -4.64 7.17 7.17
N VAL A 59 -3.76 6.99 8.14
CA VAL A 59 -3.02 5.73 8.33
C VAL A 59 -4.00 4.56 8.54
N ALA A 60 -5.05 4.78 9.33
CA ALA A 60 -6.07 3.78 9.61
C ALA A 60 -6.84 3.35 8.34
N GLU A 61 -7.24 4.30 7.49
CA GLU A 61 -7.88 3.98 6.21
C GLU A 61 -6.94 3.22 5.29
N THR A 62 -5.67 3.63 5.23
CA THR A 62 -4.65 2.97 4.39
C THR A 62 -4.42 1.53 4.84
N VAL A 63 -4.20 1.32 6.14
CA VAL A 63 -4.04 -0.01 6.73
C VAL A 63 -5.30 -0.86 6.51
N SER A 64 -6.49 -0.28 6.63
CA SER A 64 -7.75 -0.98 6.36
C SER A 64 -7.86 -1.44 4.91
N LEU A 65 -7.56 -0.56 3.94
CA LEU A 65 -7.61 -0.89 2.51
C LEU A 65 -6.61 -1.99 2.14
N PHE A 66 -5.40 -1.93 2.69
CA PHE A 66 -4.40 -2.99 2.51
C PHE A 66 -4.85 -4.31 3.13
N ASN A 67 -5.37 -4.29 4.36
CA ASN A 67 -5.89 -5.50 5.04
C ASN A 67 -7.06 -6.12 4.29
N GLU A 68 -8.02 -5.32 3.84
CA GLU A 68 -9.20 -5.79 3.12
C GLU A 68 -8.81 -6.46 1.80
N LEU A 69 -7.90 -5.84 1.05
CA LEU A 69 -7.43 -6.38 -0.22
C LEU A 69 -6.59 -7.65 -0.03
N ILE A 70 -5.68 -7.67 0.96
CA ILE A 70 -4.86 -8.85 1.25
C ILE A 70 -5.70 -10.00 1.80
N SER A 71 -6.77 -9.72 2.55
CA SER A 71 -7.71 -10.73 3.03
C SER A 71 -8.59 -11.31 1.91
N SER A 72 -8.64 -10.66 0.74
CA SER A 72 -9.37 -11.15 -0.43
C SER A 72 -8.54 -12.05 -1.35
N TYR A 73 -7.24 -12.19 -1.09
CA TYR A 73 -6.33 -13.12 -1.76
C TYR A 73 -6.33 -14.49 -1.09
#